data_AF-A0A2H6HGP2-F1
#
_entry.id   AF-A0A2H6HGP2-F1
#
_cell.length_a   1.000
_cell.length_b   1.000
_cell.length_c   1.000
_cell.angle_alpha   90.00
_cell.angle_beta   90.00
_cell.angle_gamma   90.00
#
_symmetry.space_group_name_H-M   'P 1'
#
loop_
_entity.id
_entity.type
_entity.pdbx_description
1 polymer ?
#
loop_
_entity_poly.entity_id
_entity_poly.type
_entity_poly.pdbx_seq_one_letter_code
_entity_poly.pdbx_strand_id
1 'polypeptide(L)'
;MLELIHPHEAGLFWRQSTADLRHAVETARKVADTFPDDRTVQRAALWHDIGKVESQLTALGRATATVARTLRVPRSRRWRAYDEHGPRGAVQLEALKCEPLVIAFARYHPQGAPPEYDVNVWNALLAADDD
;
A
#
# COMPACT_ATOMS: atom_id res chain seq x y z
N MET A 1 -2.68 6.66 -14.80
CA MET A 1 -2.49 5.56 -13.82
C MET A 1 -1.72 4.40 -14.40
N LEU A 2 -2.14 3.76 -15.50
CA LEU A 2 -1.37 2.64 -16.09
C LEU A 2 0.06 3.03 -16.54
N GLU A 3 0.27 4.28 -16.93
CA GLU A 3 1.61 4.82 -17.22
C GLU A 3 2.54 4.89 -16.01
N LEU A 4 2.00 4.74 -14.79
CA LEU A 4 2.77 4.69 -13.55
C LEU A 4 3.24 3.27 -13.24
N ILE A 5 3.06 2.29 -14.14
CA ILE A 5 3.48 0.90 -13.95
C ILE A 5 4.50 0.58 -15.04
N HIS A 6 5.72 0.25 -14.65
CA HIS A 6 6.72 -0.18 -15.62
C HIS A 6 6.39 -1.59 -16.14
N PRO A 7 6.75 -1.95 -17.39
CA PRO A 7 6.41 -3.26 -17.96
C PRO A 7 6.85 -4.47 -17.11
N HIS A 8 8.00 -4.38 -16.44
CA HIS A 8 8.51 -5.46 -15.58
C HIS A 8 7.76 -5.58 -14.24
N GLU A 9 7.02 -4.55 -13.83
CA GLU A 9 6.24 -4.53 -12.58
C GLU A 9 4.81 -5.05 -12.79
N ALA A 10 4.29 -4.97 -14.03
CA ALA A 10 2.90 -5.28 -14.36
C ALA A 10 2.45 -6.68 -13.88
N GLY A 11 3.33 -7.67 -13.97
CA GLY A 11 3.04 -9.03 -13.52
C GLY A 11 2.72 -9.13 -12.02
N LEU A 12 3.34 -8.30 -11.18
CA LEU A 12 3.02 -8.22 -9.75
C LEU A 12 1.75 -7.39 -9.52
N PHE A 13 1.64 -6.24 -10.21
CA PHE A 13 0.50 -5.33 -10.05
C PHE A 13 -0.84 -6.03 -10.27
N TRP A 14 -0.95 -6.84 -11.32
CA TRP A 14 -2.19 -7.54 -11.69
C TRP A 14 -2.53 -8.74 -10.82
N ARG A 15 -1.67 -9.14 -9.87
CA ARG A 15 -1.97 -10.20 -8.89
C ARG A 15 -2.81 -9.71 -7.71
N GLN A 16 -2.97 -8.39 -7.56
CA GLN A 16 -3.82 -7.78 -6.54
C GLN A 16 -5.29 -8.17 -6.74
N SER A 17 -6.07 -8.20 -5.65
CA SER A 17 -7.52 -8.36 -5.78
C SER A 17 -8.13 -7.15 -6.48
N THR A 18 -9.33 -7.30 -7.06
CA THR A 18 -10.03 -6.17 -7.69
C THR A 18 -10.28 -5.02 -6.71
N ALA A 19 -10.48 -5.32 -5.42
CA ALA A 19 -10.67 -4.30 -4.40
C ALA A 19 -9.37 -3.55 -4.10
N ASP A 20 -8.24 -4.27 -3.98
CA ASP A 20 -6.95 -3.64 -3.70
C ASP A 20 -6.45 -2.84 -4.92
N LEU A 21 -6.70 -3.33 -6.14
CA LEU A 21 -6.45 -2.57 -7.37
C LEU A 21 -7.24 -1.26 -7.39
N ARG A 22 -8.52 -1.30 -7.00
CA ARG A 22 -9.36 -0.10 -6.95
C ARG A 22 -8.81 0.89 -5.92
N HIS A 23 -8.56 0.42 -4.70
CA HIS A 23 -7.98 1.21 -3.62
C HIS A 23 -6.70 1.89 -4.06
N ALA A 24 -5.72 1.12 -4.54
CA ALA A 24 -4.45 1.62 -5.04
C ALA A 24 -4.61 2.72 -6.12
N VAL A 25 -5.51 2.52 -7.08
CA VAL A 25 -5.78 3.50 -8.15
C VAL A 25 -6.48 4.75 -7.61
N GLU A 26 -7.39 4.63 -6.64
CA GLU A 26 -8.08 5.75 -6.00
C GLU A 26 -7.13 6.57 -5.13
N THR A 27 -6.31 5.93 -4.29
CA THR A 27 -5.26 6.58 -3.50
C THR A 27 -4.31 7.35 -4.40
N ALA A 28 -3.82 6.73 -5.48
CA ALA A 28 -2.91 7.38 -6.40
C ALA A 28 -3.56 8.54 -7.18
N ARG A 29 -4.88 8.52 -7.43
CA ARG A 29 -5.61 9.65 -8.04
C ARG A 29 -5.67 10.84 -7.10
N LYS A 30 -6.05 10.63 -5.84
CA LYS A 30 -6.07 11.69 -4.81
C LYS A 30 -4.70 12.36 -4.66
N VAL A 31 -3.64 11.55 -4.71
CA VAL A 31 -2.28 12.03 -4.67
C VAL A 31 -1.91 12.80 -5.93
N ALA A 32 -2.34 12.37 -7.11
CA ALA A 32 -2.14 13.12 -8.35
C ALA A 32 -2.86 14.48 -8.36
N ASP A 33 -3.97 14.63 -7.63
CA ASP A 33 -4.64 15.94 -7.48
C ASP A 33 -3.78 16.92 -6.66
N THR A 34 -2.95 16.42 -5.75
CA THR A 34 -2.06 17.23 -4.89
C THR A 34 -0.67 17.41 -5.49
N PHE A 35 -0.14 16.36 -6.14
CA PHE A 35 1.18 16.30 -6.76
C PHE A 35 1.06 15.84 -8.23
N PRO A 36 0.50 16.68 -9.13
CA PRO A 36 0.23 16.27 -10.51
C PRO A 36 1.49 15.95 -11.31
N ASP A 37 2.60 16.61 -11.00
CA ASP A 37 3.87 16.47 -11.72
C ASP A 37 4.85 15.47 -11.08
N ASP A 38 4.55 14.96 -9.88
CA ASP A 38 5.43 14.02 -9.17
C ASP A 38 4.96 12.57 -9.35
N ARG A 39 5.44 11.94 -10.43
CA ARG A 39 5.14 10.54 -10.74
C ARG A 39 5.64 9.58 -9.66
N THR A 40 6.70 9.92 -8.92
CA THR A 40 7.25 9.04 -7.88
C THR A 40 6.31 8.99 -6.67
N VAL A 41 5.75 10.12 -6.28
CA VAL A 41 4.77 10.21 -5.19
C VAL A 41 3.47 9.50 -5.59
N GLN A 42 2.99 9.70 -6.83
CA GLN A 42 1.84 8.96 -7.36
C GLN A 42 2.08 7.44 -7.40
N ARG A 43 3.29 7.01 -7.75
CA ARG A 43 3.70 5.59 -7.70
C ARG A 43 3.74 5.08 -6.26
N ALA A 44 4.22 5.85 -5.30
CA ALA A 44 4.27 5.44 -3.90
C ALA A 44 2.86 5.10 -3.39
N ALA A 45 1.88 5.94 -3.72
CA ALA A 45 0.47 5.68 -3.45
C ALA A 45 -0.07 4.45 -4.16
N LEU A 46 0.28 4.26 -5.44
CA LEU A 46 -0.21 3.13 -6.24
C LEU A 46 0.28 1.77 -5.75
N TRP A 47 1.46 1.72 -5.13
CA TRP A 47 2.15 0.47 -4.76
C TRP A 47 2.16 0.17 -3.27
N HIS A 48 1.70 1.10 -2.42
CA HIS A 48 1.86 1.01 -0.96
C HIS A 48 1.38 -0.33 -0.38
N ASP A 49 0.28 -0.84 -0.91
CA ASP A 49 -0.44 -2.00 -0.41
C ASP A 49 -0.08 -3.34 -1.06
N ILE A 50 0.94 -3.37 -1.93
CA ILE A 50 1.21 -4.54 -2.79
C ILE A 50 1.49 -5.83 -2.01
N GLY A 51 1.99 -5.71 -0.78
CA GLY A 51 2.22 -6.85 0.11
C GLY A 51 0.96 -7.63 0.47
N LYS A 52 -0.23 -7.06 0.25
CA LYS A 52 -1.52 -7.75 0.41
C LYS A 52 -1.72 -8.90 -0.58
N VAL A 53 -1.00 -8.92 -1.71
CA VAL A 53 -1.04 -10.02 -2.72
C VAL A 53 -0.72 -11.39 -2.11
N GLU A 54 0.18 -11.45 -1.13
CA GLU A 54 0.56 -12.71 -0.47
C GLU A 54 -0.26 -13.03 0.77
N SER A 55 -0.93 -12.02 1.34
CA SER A 55 -1.93 -12.25 2.36
C SER A 55 -3.15 -12.87 1.67
N GLN A 56 -3.31 -14.20 1.75
CA GLN A 56 -4.51 -14.91 1.28
C GLN A 56 -5.80 -14.55 2.06
N LEU A 57 -5.89 -13.32 2.58
CA LEU A 57 -7.11 -12.73 3.10
C LEU A 57 -7.97 -12.31 1.90
N THR A 58 -8.46 -13.30 1.17
CA THR A 58 -9.64 -13.14 0.30
C THR A 58 -10.79 -12.55 1.12
N ALA A 59 -11.84 -12.02 0.48
CA ALA A 59 -12.98 -11.31 1.09
C ALA A 59 -13.50 -11.81 2.46
N LEU A 60 -13.31 -13.09 2.80
CA LEU A 60 -13.55 -13.71 4.12
C LEU A 60 -12.71 -13.12 5.29
N GLY A 61 -11.54 -12.55 5.02
CA GLY A 61 -10.71 -11.85 6.00
C GLY A 61 -11.37 -10.56 6.52
N ARG A 62 -12.14 -9.86 5.68
CA ARG A 62 -12.85 -8.62 6.06
C ARG A 62 -14.06 -8.88 6.95
N ALA A 63 -14.85 -9.92 6.67
CA ALA A 63 -15.98 -10.30 7.54
C ALA A 63 -15.51 -10.70 8.96
N THR A 64 -14.36 -11.37 9.05
CA THR A 64 -13.77 -11.70 10.37
C THR A 64 -13.12 -10.49 11.05
N ALA A 65 -12.59 -9.52 10.31
CA ALA A 65 -12.06 -8.26 10.86
C ALA A 65 -13.16 -7.38 11.47
N THR A 66 -14.32 -7.25 10.81
CA THR A 66 -15.48 -6.52 11.35
C THR A 66 -16.02 -7.20 12.61
N VAL A 67 -16.18 -8.53 12.60
CA VAL A 67 -16.62 -9.30 13.78
C VAL A 67 -15.60 -9.24 14.92
N ALA A 68 -14.30 -9.32 14.64
CA ALA A 68 -13.26 -9.21 15.66
C ALA A 68 -13.16 -7.80 16.28
N ARG A 69 -13.37 -6.74 15.47
CA ARG A 69 -13.43 -5.34 15.94
C ARG A 69 -14.63 -5.11 16.88
N THR A 70 -15.78 -5.71 16.56
CA THR A 70 -16.98 -5.66 17.41
C THR A 70 -16.83 -6.47 18.70
N LEU A 71 -16.04 -7.54 18.70
CA LEU A 71 -15.94 -8.50 19.82
C LEU A 71 -14.73 -8.31 20.77
N ARG A 72 -13.88 -7.29 20.58
CA ARG A 72 -12.66 -7.04 21.40
C ARG A 72 -11.78 -8.30 21.61
N VAL A 73 -11.67 -9.14 20.58
CA VAL A 73 -10.91 -10.40 20.66
C VAL A 73 -9.40 -10.10 20.67
N PRO A 74 -8.59 -10.75 21.53
CA PRO A 74 -7.14 -10.55 21.59
C PRO A 74 -6.47 -10.72 20.23
N ARG A 75 -5.50 -9.84 19.91
CA ARG A 75 -4.77 -9.76 18.62
C ARG A 75 -4.21 -11.13 18.21
N SER A 76 -4.93 -11.85 17.36
CA SER A 76 -4.53 -13.19 16.89
C SER A 76 -3.54 -13.11 15.73
N ARG A 77 -2.93 -14.24 15.37
CA ARG A 77 -1.97 -14.46 14.26
C ARG A 77 -2.32 -13.77 12.92
N ARG A 78 -3.59 -13.45 12.67
CA ARG A 78 -4.06 -12.71 11.49
C ARG A 78 -3.69 -11.23 11.51
N TRP A 79 -3.59 -10.61 12.68
CA TRP A 79 -3.11 -9.23 12.82
C TRP A 79 -1.61 -9.12 12.51
N ARG A 80 -0.83 -10.17 12.77
CA ARG A 80 0.57 -10.24 12.32
C ARG A 80 0.70 -10.28 10.80
N ALA A 81 -0.18 -11.01 10.10
CA ALA A 81 -0.16 -11.04 8.64
C ALA A 81 -0.56 -9.68 8.03
N TYR A 82 -1.42 -8.93 8.71
CA TYR A 82 -1.69 -7.52 8.41
C TYR A 82 -0.47 -6.66 8.73
N ASP A 83 0.08 -6.67 9.95
CA ASP A 83 1.26 -5.86 10.30
C ASP A 83 2.51 -6.17 9.42
N GLU A 84 2.59 -7.36 8.83
CA GLU A 84 3.69 -7.79 7.97
C GLU A 84 3.48 -7.48 6.46
N HIS A 85 2.33 -6.91 6.03
CA HIS A 85 2.11 -6.61 4.60
C HIS A 85 3.09 -5.55 4.09
N GLY A 86 3.38 -4.51 4.89
CA GLY A 86 4.30 -3.45 4.48
C GLY A 86 5.72 -3.96 4.22
N PRO A 87 6.38 -4.63 5.19
CA PRO A 87 7.70 -5.21 4.99
C PRO A 87 7.78 -6.20 3.81
N ARG A 88 6.74 -7.02 3.60
CA ARG A 88 6.69 -7.94 2.44
C ARG A 88 6.57 -7.21 1.11
N GLY A 89 5.67 -6.23 1.04
CA GLY A 89 5.50 -5.40 -0.14
C GLY A 89 6.81 -4.69 -0.51
N ALA A 90 7.51 -4.16 0.49
CA ALA A 90 8.81 -3.55 0.30
C ALA A 90 9.85 -4.50 -0.30
N VAL A 91 9.93 -5.77 0.17
CA VAL A 91 10.84 -6.77 -0.42
C VAL A 91 10.50 -7.06 -1.89
N GLN A 92 9.20 -7.13 -2.23
CA GLN A 92 8.77 -7.33 -3.61
C GLN A 92 9.15 -6.14 -4.50
N LEU A 93 9.00 -4.91 -3.99
CA LEU A 93 9.35 -3.67 -4.71
C LEU A 93 10.87 -3.48 -4.83
N GLU A 94 11.65 -3.88 -3.82
CA GLU A 94 13.12 -3.93 -3.87
C GLU A 94 13.60 -4.88 -4.97
N ALA A 95 12.99 -6.07 -5.09
CA ALA A 95 13.30 -7.04 -6.15
C ALA A 95 12.99 -6.49 -7.55
N LEU A 96 11.96 -5.66 -7.68
CA LEU A 96 11.61 -4.95 -8.91
C LEU A 96 12.42 -3.65 -9.14
N LYS A 97 13.28 -3.28 -8.18
CA LYS A 97 14.11 -2.06 -8.20
C LYS A 97 13.27 -0.78 -8.34
N CYS A 98 12.13 -0.73 -7.65
CA CYS A 98 11.32 0.47 -7.57
C CYS A 98 12.06 1.61 -6.85
N GLU A 99 11.51 2.81 -6.93
CA GLU A 99 12.07 4.01 -6.34
C GLU A 99 12.10 3.93 -4.81
N PRO A 100 13.09 4.55 -4.14
CA PRO A 100 13.22 4.48 -2.68
C PRO A 100 11.96 4.91 -1.92
N LEU A 101 11.29 5.99 -2.36
CA LEU A 101 10.03 6.43 -1.75
C LEU A 101 8.92 5.38 -1.88
N VAL A 102 8.82 4.72 -3.03
CA VAL A 102 7.81 3.68 -3.29
C VAL A 102 8.01 2.50 -2.34
N ILE A 103 9.27 2.05 -2.20
CA ILE A 103 9.65 0.96 -1.29
C ILE A 103 9.40 1.37 0.18
N ALA A 104 9.83 2.57 0.57
CA ALA A 104 9.73 3.04 1.95
C ALA A 104 8.29 3.26 2.37
N PHE A 105 7.47 3.87 1.52
CA PHE A 105 6.07 4.09 1.84
C PHE A 105 5.34 2.76 1.99
N ALA A 106 5.55 1.80 1.09
CA ALA A 106 5.05 0.43 1.26
C ALA A 106 5.53 -0.20 2.58
N ARG A 107 6.80 0.00 2.97
CA ARG A 107 7.37 -0.60 4.18
C ARG A 107 6.79 -0.05 5.48
N TYR A 108 6.65 1.27 5.57
CA TYR A 108 6.46 1.97 6.85
C TYR A 108 5.09 2.61 7.00
N HIS A 109 4.21 2.64 5.99
CA HIS A 109 2.83 3.05 6.23
C HIS A 109 2.13 2.04 7.19
N PRO A 110 1.17 2.47 8.03
CA PRO A 110 0.68 3.85 8.21
C PRO A 110 1.47 4.66 9.26
N GLN A 111 2.72 4.30 9.58
CA GLN A 111 3.54 5.08 10.52
C GLN A 111 3.94 6.43 9.91
N GLY A 112 4.39 7.36 10.77
CA GLY A 112 4.88 8.67 10.34
C GLY A 112 6.16 8.59 9.50
N ALA A 113 6.48 9.71 8.83
CA ALA A 113 7.62 9.80 7.93
C ALA A 113 8.95 9.41 8.60
N PRO A 114 9.74 8.50 8.01
CA PRO A 114 11.13 8.35 8.37
C PRO A 114 11.90 9.69 8.14
N PRO A 115 12.97 9.97 8.90
CA PRO A 115 13.69 11.25 8.85
C PRO A 115 14.21 11.65 7.46
N GLU A 116 14.46 10.68 6.59
CA GLU A 116 15.00 10.88 5.24
C GLU A 116 13.95 11.27 4.18
N TYR A 117 12.65 11.24 4.51
CA TYR A 117 11.57 11.60 3.58
C TYR A 117 10.88 12.90 3.96
N ASP A 118 10.40 13.63 2.95
CA ASP A 118 9.63 14.86 3.17
C ASP A 118 8.32 14.54 3.91
N VAL A 119 8.14 15.18 5.07
CA VAL A 119 6.98 14.95 5.94
C VAL A 119 5.65 15.39 5.29
N ASN A 120 5.65 16.41 4.44
CA ASN A 120 4.43 16.87 3.76
C ASN A 120 4.01 15.87 2.67
N VAL A 121 4.97 15.36 1.91
CA VAL A 121 4.73 14.29 0.94
C VAL A 121 4.18 13.05 1.64
N TRP A 122 4.83 12.63 2.71
CA TRP A 122 4.40 11.45 3.48
C TRP A 122 3.00 11.61 4.06
N ASN A 123 2.70 12.76 4.67
CA ASN A 123 1.38 13.03 5.24
C ASN A 123 0.29 13.06 4.17
N ALA A 124 0.59 13.58 2.99
CA ALA A 124 -0.37 13.57 1.89
C ALA A 124 -0.61 12.15 1.34
N LEU A 125 0.42 11.30 1.31
CA LEU A 125 0.28 9.88 0.98
C LEU A 125 -0.60 9.16 2.02
N LEU A 126 -0.37 9.38 3.31
CA LEU A 126 -1.21 8.82 4.38
C LEU A 126 -2.66 9.32 4.29
N ALA A 127 -2.86 10.62 4.11
CA ALA A 127 -4.18 11.22 4.01
C ALA A 127 -4.98 10.72 2.78
N ALA A 128 -4.30 10.33 1.71
CA ALA A 128 -4.94 9.74 0.54
C ALA A 128 -5.35 8.28 0.75
N ASP A 129 -4.64 7.55 1.62
CA ASP A 129 -4.87 6.15 1.97
C ASP A 129 -6.02 5.95 2.99
N ASP A 130 -6.18 6.90 3.92
CA ASP A 130 -7.25 6.92 4.92
C ASP A 130 -8.65 7.19 4.28
N ASP A 131 -9.28 6.15 3.70
CA ASP A 131 -10.72 6.09 3.35
C ASP A 131 -11.57 5.30 4.36
#